data_AF-A0A2U3I5C0-F1
#
_entry.id   AF-A0A2U3I5C0-F1
#
_cell.length_a   1.000
_cell.length_b   1.000
_cell.length_c   1.000
_cell.angle_alpha   90.00
_cell.angle_beta   90.00
_cell.angle_gamma   90.00
#
_symmetry.space_group_name_H-M   'P 1'
#
loop_
_entity.id
_entity.type
_entity.pdbx_description
1 polymer ?
#
loop_
_entity_poly.entity_id
_entity_poly.type
_entity_poly.pdbx_seq_one_letter_code
_entity_poly.pdbx_strand_id
1 'polypeptide(L)'
;MGQDDLDAWKRRRTLELAFELADSGRYEDFTDIAYALQFERGMTTAQTLIDDPDMRRVLNRRCGDAREKRAPVSEPEVVEAEPLPVSEAVAESSNDHAQMPQAGDFERAPSLLRRALGFVWRSGNAADLNSAAS
;
A
#
# COMPACT_ATOMS: atom_id res chain seq x y z
N MET A 1 14.08 -7.63 -41.15
CA MET A 1 12.66 -7.91 -40.85
C MET A 1 12.43 -8.42 -39.42
N GLY A 2 13.40 -9.00 -38.68
CA GLY A 2 13.12 -9.55 -37.34
C GLY A 2 13.02 -8.58 -36.15
N GLN A 3 13.51 -7.34 -36.27
CA GLN A 3 13.50 -6.36 -35.17
C GLN A 3 12.08 -5.80 -34.94
N ASP A 4 11.37 -5.46 -36.01
CA ASP A 4 10.02 -4.90 -35.94
C ASP A 4 9.03 -5.89 -35.33
N ASP A 5 9.15 -7.17 -35.69
CA ASP A 5 8.33 -8.25 -35.14
C ASP A 5 8.57 -8.44 -33.64
N LEU A 6 9.83 -8.36 -33.20
CA LEU A 6 10.18 -8.45 -31.78
C LEU A 6 9.60 -7.27 -30.99
N ASP A 7 9.70 -6.06 -31.53
CA ASP A 7 9.19 -4.86 -30.87
C ASP A 7 7.66 -4.82 -30.87
N ALA A 8 7.00 -5.32 -31.93
CA ALA A 8 5.56 -5.51 -31.96
C ALA A 8 5.10 -6.53 -30.92
N TRP A 9 5.82 -7.65 -30.81
CA TRP A 9 5.55 -8.67 -29.79
C TRP A 9 5.73 -8.11 -28.36
N LYS A 10 6.81 -7.38 -28.09
CA LYS A 10 7.05 -6.73 -26.79
C LYS A 10 5.93 -5.77 -26.44
N ARG A 11 5.54 -4.89 -27.38
CA ARG A 11 4.44 -3.94 -27.19
C ARG A 11 3.14 -4.65 -26.83
N ARG A 12 2.79 -5.69 -27.60
CA ARG A 12 1.60 -6.51 -27.32
C ARG A 12 1.67 -7.12 -25.93
N ARG A 13 2.82 -7.71 -25.56
CA ARG A 13 2.99 -8.35 -24.25
C ARG A 13 2.87 -7.36 -23.10
N THR A 14 3.41 -6.15 -23.25
CA THR A 14 3.28 -5.08 -22.26
C THR A 14 1.82 -4.68 -22.06
N LEU A 15 1.04 -4.55 -23.14
CA LEU A 15 -0.39 -4.22 -23.05
C LEU A 15 -1.22 -5.33 -22.40
N GLU A 16 -1.00 -6.58 -22.82
CA GLU A 16 -1.65 -7.75 -22.19
C GLU A 16 -1.42 -7.73 -20.68
N LEU A 17 -0.18 -7.46 -20.28
CA LEU A 17 0.17 -7.45 -18.89
C LEU A 17 -0.40 -6.25 -18.12
N ALA A 18 -0.49 -5.08 -18.75
CA ALA A 18 -1.18 -3.92 -18.15
C ALA A 18 -2.64 -4.27 -17.81
N PHE A 19 -3.33 -5.00 -18.70
CA PHE A 19 -4.68 -5.48 -18.44
C PHE A 19 -4.72 -6.52 -17.32
N GLU A 20 -3.80 -7.50 -17.30
CA GLU A 20 -3.70 -8.48 -16.20
C GLU A 20 -3.52 -7.78 -14.83
N LEU A 21 -2.72 -6.72 -14.78
CA LEU A 21 -2.51 -5.93 -13.56
C LEU A 21 -3.79 -5.16 -13.18
N ALA A 22 -4.45 -4.50 -14.12
CA ALA A 22 -5.71 -3.79 -13.86
C ALA A 22 -6.80 -4.74 -13.34
N ASP A 23 -6.96 -5.89 -13.97
CA ASP A 23 -7.97 -6.89 -13.62
C ASP A 23 -7.65 -7.59 -12.29
N SER A 24 -6.42 -7.47 -11.78
CA SER A 24 -6.04 -8.03 -10.48
C SER A 24 -6.68 -7.30 -9.30
N GLY A 25 -7.16 -6.07 -9.47
CA GLY A 25 -7.72 -5.25 -8.39
C GLY A 25 -6.74 -4.92 -7.26
N ARG A 26 -5.43 -5.06 -7.50
CA ARG A 26 -4.36 -4.68 -6.56
C ARG A 26 -3.85 -3.25 -6.74
N TYR A 27 -4.10 -2.67 -7.91
CA TYR A 27 -3.60 -1.36 -8.33
C TYR A 27 -4.77 -0.38 -8.36
N GLU A 28 -4.56 0.87 -7.99
CA GLU A 28 -5.65 1.85 -7.91
C GLU A 28 -5.95 2.48 -9.27
N ASP A 29 -4.91 2.79 -10.04
CA ASP A 29 -5.05 3.44 -11.34
C ASP A 29 -3.94 3.03 -12.34
N PHE A 30 -3.95 3.65 -13.52
CA PHE A 30 -2.96 3.40 -14.57
C PHE A 30 -1.53 3.80 -14.14
N THR A 31 -1.37 4.75 -13.23
CA THR A 31 -0.06 5.22 -12.74
C THR A 31 0.62 4.12 -11.95
N ASP A 32 -0.13 3.47 -11.06
CA ASP A 32 0.35 2.31 -10.30
C ASP A 32 0.74 1.15 -11.23
N ILE A 33 -0.06 0.90 -12.26
CA ILE A 33 0.24 -0.10 -13.29
C ILE A 33 1.53 0.27 -14.03
N ALA A 34 1.68 1.53 -14.43
CA ALA A 34 2.87 1.99 -15.14
C ALA A 34 4.13 1.81 -14.29
N TYR A 35 4.05 2.15 -13.01
CA TYR A 35 5.11 1.94 -12.04
C TYR A 35 5.48 0.45 -11.93
N ALA A 36 4.50 -0.43 -11.74
CA ALA A 36 4.74 -1.86 -11.63
C ALA A 36 5.40 -2.44 -12.89
N LEU A 37 4.94 -2.02 -14.08
CA LEU A 37 5.52 -2.47 -15.34
C LEU A 37 6.97 -1.97 -15.49
N GLN A 38 7.26 -0.72 -15.15
CA GLN A 38 8.58 -0.13 -15.32
C GLN A 38 9.59 -0.66 -14.31
N PHE A 39 9.25 -0.67 -13.02
CA PHE A 39 10.21 -0.91 -11.94
C PHE A 39 10.22 -2.36 -11.46
N GLU A 40 9.05 -3.00 -11.36
CA GLU A 40 9.00 -4.41 -10.91
C GLU A 40 9.30 -5.38 -12.05
N ARG A 41 9.01 -4.98 -13.30
CA ARG A 41 9.09 -5.86 -14.48
C ARG A 41 10.04 -5.40 -15.57
N GLY A 42 10.72 -4.26 -15.38
CA GLY A 42 11.75 -3.76 -16.28
C GLY A 42 11.25 -3.32 -17.66
N MET A 43 9.95 -3.09 -17.82
CA MET A 43 9.34 -2.67 -19.09
C MET A 43 9.42 -1.15 -19.25
N THR A 44 10.58 -0.64 -19.66
CA THR A 44 10.86 0.81 -19.74
C THR A 44 9.95 1.56 -20.72
N THR A 45 9.42 0.88 -21.75
CA THR A 45 8.49 1.46 -22.71
C THR A 45 7.03 1.37 -22.27
N ALA A 46 6.73 0.85 -21.07
CA ALA A 46 5.36 0.66 -20.63
C ALA A 46 4.61 1.98 -20.46
N GLN A 47 5.23 2.97 -19.81
CA GLN A 47 4.63 4.29 -19.61
C GLN A 47 4.16 4.87 -20.94
N THR A 48 5.03 4.92 -21.95
CA THR A 48 4.70 5.54 -23.25
C THR A 48 3.61 4.79 -24.01
N LEU A 49 3.46 3.47 -23.78
CA LEU A 49 2.43 2.65 -24.43
C LEU A 49 1.06 2.81 -23.78
N ILE A 50 1.00 3.04 -22.47
CA ILE A 50 -0.26 3.15 -21.72
C ILE A 50 -0.64 4.60 -21.38
N ASP A 51 0.19 5.57 -21.77
CA ASP A 51 -0.03 7.00 -21.52
C ASP A 51 -1.21 7.59 -22.30
N ASP A 52 -1.67 6.89 -23.33
CA ASP A 52 -2.77 7.33 -24.18
C ASP A 52 -4.05 7.59 -23.34
N PRO A 53 -4.73 8.74 -23.51
CA PRO A 53 -5.89 9.09 -22.72
C PRO A 53 -7.04 8.07 -22.75
N ASP A 54 -7.25 7.38 -23.88
CA ASP A 54 -8.26 6.33 -23.98
C ASP A 54 -7.82 5.08 -23.24
N MET A 55 -6.54 4.69 -23.38
CA MET A 55 -5.97 3.56 -22.64
C MET A 55 -6.02 3.78 -21.12
N ARG A 56 -5.67 4.98 -20.64
CA ARG A 56 -5.77 5.35 -19.22
C ARG A 56 -7.19 5.18 -18.68
N ARG A 57 -8.20 5.63 -19.45
CA ARG A 57 -9.62 5.47 -19.08
C ARG A 57 -10.01 3.99 -18.97
N VAL A 58 -9.57 3.15 -19.91
CA VAL A 58 -9.83 1.71 -19.90
C VAL A 58 -9.18 1.04 -18.69
N LEU A 59 -7.91 1.33 -18.40
CA LEU A 59 -7.18 0.74 -17.27
C LEU A 59 -7.79 1.17 -15.94
N ASN A 60 -8.07 2.46 -15.75
CA ASN A 60 -8.68 2.97 -14.51
C ASN A 60 -10.06 2.34 -14.25
N ARG A 61 -10.88 2.21 -15.31
CA ARG A 61 -12.17 1.53 -15.19
C ARG A 61 -11.99 0.09 -14.75
N ARG A 62 -11.07 -0.65 -15.36
CA ARG A 62 -10.77 -2.05 -14.99
C ARG A 62 -10.27 -2.18 -13.56
N CYS A 63 -9.38 -1.28 -13.11
CA CYS A 63 -8.93 -1.22 -11.71
C CYS A 63 -10.12 -1.02 -10.75
N GLY A 64 -11.00 -0.07 -11.05
CA GLY A 64 -12.23 0.19 -10.30
C GLY A 64 -13.13 -1.05 -10.24
N ASP A 65 -13.49 -1.59 -11.41
CA ASP A 65 -14.35 -2.77 -11.53
C ASP A 65 -13.76 -3.99 -10.77
N ALA A 66 -12.44 -4.19 -10.82
CA ALA A 66 -11.76 -5.28 -10.13
C ALA A 66 -11.70 -5.08 -8.62
N ARG A 67 -11.51 -3.83 -8.16
CA ARG A 67 -11.56 -3.47 -6.73
C ARG A 67 -12.95 -3.64 -6.15
N GLU A 68 -13.99 -3.20 -6.87
CA GLU A 68 -15.39 -3.38 -6.47
C GLU A 68 -15.75 -4.86 -6.33
N LYS A 69 -15.32 -5.71 -7.29
CA LYS A 69 -15.52 -7.17 -7.21
C LYS A 69 -14.80 -7.83 -6.04
N ARG A 70 -13.71 -7.22 -5.56
CA ARG A 70 -12.92 -7.71 -4.42
C ARG A 70 -13.37 -7.15 -3.09
N ALA A 71 -13.99 -5.97 -3.09
CA ALA A 71 -14.50 -5.38 -1.86
C ALA A 71 -15.48 -6.38 -1.24
N PRO A 72 -15.26 -6.80 0.02
CA PRO A 72 -16.25 -7.63 0.69
C PRO A 72 -17.56 -6.84 0.69
N VAL A 73 -18.63 -7.45 0.19
CA VAL A 73 -19.99 -6.90 0.28
C VAL A 73 -20.24 -6.69 1.76
N SER A 74 -20.18 -5.44 2.22
CA SER A 74 -20.59 -5.08 3.56
C SER A 74 -22.02 -5.59 3.73
N GLU A 75 -22.19 -6.61 4.56
CA GLU A 75 -23.51 -7.09 4.95
C GLU A 75 -24.29 -5.87 5.45
N PRO A 76 -25.51 -5.62 4.93
CA PRO A 76 -26.27 -4.46 5.34
C PRO A 76 -26.43 -4.49 6.86
N GLU A 77 -26.04 -3.38 7.49
CA GLU A 77 -26.33 -3.06 8.89
C GLU A 77 -27.72 -3.59 9.24
N VAL A 78 -27.77 -4.62 10.09
CA VAL A 78 -28.99 -4.97 10.82
C VAL A 78 -29.20 -3.81 11.78
N VAL A 79 -29.94 -2.82 11.29
CA VAL A 79 -30.60 -1.81 12.11
C VAL A 79 -31.65 -2.55 12.93
N GLU A 80 -31.28 -3.06 14.10
CA GLU A 80 -32.23 -3.38 15.17
C GLU A 80 -32.07 -2.31 16.25
N ALA A 81 -32.60 -1.14 15.95
CA ALA A 81 -32.91 -0.14 16.96
C ALA A 81 -34.26 -0.51 17.59
N GLU A 82 -34.26 -0.91 18.86
CA GLU A 82 -35.39 -0.71 19.78
C GLU A 82 -34.89 -0.48 21.23
N PRO A 83 -35.66 0.25 22.06
CA PRO A 83 -35.13 1.24 23.01
C PRO A 83 -34.98 0.75 24.47
N LEU A 84 -34.19 1.52 25.22
CA LEU A 84 -33.87 1.42 26.66
C LEU A 84 -35.06 1.16 27.60
N PRO A 85 -34.81 0.63 28.82
CA PRO A 85 -35.41 1.20 30.01
C PRO A 85 -34.37 1.86 30.91
N VAL A 86 -34.69 3.10 31.24
CA VAL A 86 -34.14 3.95 32.28
C VAL A 86 -34.12 3.21 33.62
N SER A 87 -32.99 3.26 34.32
CA SER A 87 -32.98 3.20 35.79
C SER A 87 -32.06 4.30 36.30
N GLU A 88 -32.69 5.43 36.63
CA GLU A 88 -32.14 6.48 37.47
C GLU A 88 -31.69 5.87 38.81
N ALA A 89 -30.44 6.07 39.16
CA ALA A 89 -30.01 6.14 40.56
C ALA A 89 -29.07 7.33 40.68
N VAL A 90 -29.68 8.48 40.95
CA VAL A 90 -29.00 9.65 41.49
C VAL A 90 -28.35 9.23 42.82
N ALA A 91 -27.02 9.29 42.86
CA ALA A 91 -26.27 9.49 44.08
C ALA A 91 -25.08 10.38 43.75
N GLU A 92 -25.36 11.67 43.50
CA GLU A 92 -24.36 12.68 43.80
C GLU A 92 -24.12 12.66 45.32
N SER A 93 -22.95 12.17 45.72
CA SER A 93 -22.39 12.52 47.01
C SER A 93 -20.86 12.56 46.91
N SER A 94 -20.37 13.79 46.98
CA SER A 94 -19.28 14.18 47.87
C SER A 94 -17.85 13.77 47.49
N ASN A 95 -17.16 14.79 46.97
CA ASN A 95 -15.78 15.20 47.29
C ASN A 95 -14.62 14.31 46.79
N ASP A 96 -14.01 14.82 45.72
CA ASP A 96 -12.58 15.06 45.53
C ASP A 96 -11.65 14.59 46.67
N HIS A 97 -11.00 13.45 46.47
CA HIS A 97 -9.69 13.16 47.04
C HIS A 97 -8.97 12.16 46.14
N ALA A 98 -7.86 12.62 45.55
CA ALA A 98 -6.94 11.86 44.73
C ALA A 98 -6.60 10.48 45.30
N GLN A 99 -6.84 9.42 44.53
CA GLN A 99 -6.18 8.13 44.70
C GLN A 99 -5.58 7.68 43.36
N MET A 100 -4.25 7.66 43.32
CA MET A 100 -3.48 7.14 42.18
C MET A 100 -3.70 5.63 42.02
N PRO A 101 -3.67 5.09 40.79
CA PRO A 101 -3.62 3.65 40.57
C PRO A 101 -2.32 3.08 41.13
N GLN A 102 -2.44 2.09 42.01
CA GLN A 102 -1.31 1.37 42.60
C GLN A 102 -0.59 0.53 41.54
N ALA A 103 0.74 0.60 41.54
CA ALA A 103 1.66 0.02 40.56
C ALA A 103 1.82 -1.52 40.68
N GLY A 104 0.71 -2.27 40.60
CA GLY A 104 0.67 -3.67 41.03
C GLY A 104 0.49 -4.76 39.97
N ASP A 105 -0.09 -4.50 38.78
CA ASP A 105 -0.54 -5.60 37.90
C ASP A 105 -0.04 -5.52 36.44
N PHE A 106 1.15 -4.96 36.23
CA PHE A 106 1.93 -5.12 34.98
C PHE A 106 2.97 -6.23 35.13
N GLU A 107 2.55 -7.47 35.39
CA GLU A 107 3.44 -8.62 35.51
C GLU A 107 2.93 -9.79 34.65
N ARG A 108 2.96 -9.65 33.31
CA ARG A 108 3.22 -10.79 32.40
C ARG A 108 3.63 -10.40 30.98
N ALA A 109 4.88 -10.01 30.80
CA ALA A 109 5.55 -10.11 29.50
C ALA A 109 6.98 -10.68 29.71
N PRO A 110 7.29 -11.90 29.24
CA PRO A 110 8.65 -12.40 29.29
C PRO A 110 9.50 -11.69 28.24
N SER A 111 10.63 -11.20 28.72
CA SER A 111 11.59 -10.36 28.01
C SER A 111 12.71 -11.18 27.35
N LEU A 112 13.21 -10.63 26.24
CA LEU A 112 14.59 -10.70 25.75
C LEU A 112 15.20 -12.07 25.36
N LEU A 113 15.14 -12.39 24.07
CA LEU A 113 16.30 -12.92 23.36
C LEU A 113 16.66 -12.02 22.17
N ARG A 114 17.72 -11.25 22.40
CA ARG A 114 18.51 -10.50 21.42
C ARG A 114 19.00 -11.43 20.30
N ARG A 115 18.80 -11.05 19.04
CA ARG A 115 19.74 -11.41 17.96
C ARG A 115 19.95 -10.22 17.03
N ALA A 116 20.95 -9.43 17.37
CA ALA A 116 21.56 -8.43 16.51
C ALA A 116 22.58 -9.11 15.58
N LEU A 117 22.34 -9.03 14.27
CA LEU A 117 23.30 -9.12 13.15
C LEU A 117 22.58 -8.33 12.03
N GLY A 118 22.97 -7.15 11.57
CA GLY A 118 24.31 -6.63 11.34
C GLY A 118 24.50 -6.49 9.84
N PHE A 119 24.00 -5.40 9.23
CA PHE A 119 24.50 -4.91 7.93
C PHE A 119 24.42 -3.37 7.90
N VAL A 120 25.53 -2.76 8.29
CA VAL A 120 25.89 -1.40 7.91
C VAL A 120 26.25 -1.44 6.44
N TRP A 121 25.44 -0.84 5.57
CA TRP A 121 25.93 -0.41 4.26
C TRP A 121 26.24 1.08 4.31
N ARG A 122 27.54 1.31 4.11
CA ARG A 122 28.28 2.54 4.25
C ARG A 122 27.90 3.49 3.12
N SER A 123 27.35 4.64 3.50
CA SER A 123 27.35 5.86 2.70
C SER A 123 28.78 6.14 2.21
N GLY A 124 28.98 6.14 0.90
CA GLY A 124 30.22 6.57 0.26
C GLY A 124 29.97 7.87 -0.49
N ASN A 125 30.26 9.00 0.14
CA ASN A 125 30.31 10.30 -0.51
C ASN A 125 31.56 11.05 -0.02
N ALA A 126 32.60 11.09 -0.87
CA ALA A 126 33.75 11.99 -0.86
C ALA A 126 34.38 11.81 -2.25
N ALA A 127 34.25 12.73 -3.22
CA ALA A 127 34.78 14.09 -3.24
C ALA A 127 36.28 14.12 -2.92
N ASP A 128 37.11 13.74 -3.90
CA ASP A 128 38.49 14.19 -3.99
C ASP A 128 38.64 15.02 -5.28
N LEU A 129 38.82 16.33 -5.06
CA LEU A 129 39.37 17.29 -6.01
C LEU A 129 40.85 17.50 -5.63
N ASN A 130 41.69 17.81 -6.63
CA ASN A 130 43.16 18.07 -6.60
C ASN A 130 44.07 16.82 -6.64
N SER A 131 45.16 16.73 -7.42
CA SER A 131 45.89 17.61 -8.35
C SER A 131 46.87 16.76 -9.18
N ALA A 132 47.34 17.32 -10.31
CA ALA A 132 48.75 17.35 -10.75
C ALA A 132 49.02 16.91 -12.21
N ALA A 133 49.83 17.74 -12.85
CA ALA A 133 50.31 17.70 -14.21
C ALA A 133 51.41 16.67 -14.44
N SER A 134 51.55 16.21 -15.68
CA SER A 134 52.82 15.94 -16.38
C SER A 134 52.58 15.89 -17.88
#